data_AF-A0A2E7RLI6-F1
#
_entry.id   AF-A0A2E7RLI6-F1
#
_cell.length_a   1.000
_cell.length_b   1.000
_cell.length_c   1.000
_cell.angle_alpha   90.00
_cell.angle_beta   90.00
_cell.angle_gamma   90.00
#
_symmetry.space_group_name_H-M   'P 1'
#
loop_
_entity.id
_entity.type
_entity.pdbx_description
1 polymer ?
#
loop_
_entity_poly.entity_id
_entity_poly.type
_entity_poly.pdbx_seq_one_letter_code
_entity_poly.pdbx_strand_id
1 'polypeptide(L)'
;MRFSLTATILLLLGCFTLQLPAQDIGEAKPKLSPTTVKVLERLEWFPPEEQARIAKRAWLEALQQENVRLQALQELEDWSKRAELPTLEANPNLAWDANTYAPALKLKTRILGPKSTTWKKAKKKFFSAEDLPQRELRWEYDFGNNALRKPLTPPTPAQLLTELLEGEWPKDGRVGSLAVARIDDQNKRDPQAFYFANHYRDRDGRIYSGIRLSDVWDSGAEFEVSDAEAIAWLRTVGKDNSYQSPISASDHDPIYARIESSFQDWREYQSLRIAIASRLDSTLSLPWRYTGLEKVLDRAWGLMEWSPDRMRKLISQCETREVFFERIQKLWEKEGIEPEVPEYPFELIQEATRRVLREEGLLGLGRR
;
A
#
# COMPACT_ATOMS: atom_id res chain seq x y z
N MET A 1 14.68 31.47 -5.14
CA MET A 1 15.22 31.85 -6.46
C MET A 1 14.05 31.90 -7.44
N ARG A 2 13.79 33.02 -8.12
CA ARG A 2 12.71 33.13 -9.13
C ARG A 2 13.23 32.59 -10.46
N PHE A 3 12.65 31.52 -10.98
CA PHE A 3 12.96 31.01 -12.32
C PHE A 3 11.85 31.37 -13.30
N SER A 4 12.26 32.01 -14.39
CA SER A 4 11.47 32.35 -15.57
C SER A 4 11.45 31.12 -16.49
N LEU A 5 10.26 30.59 -16.77
CA LEU A 5 10.03 29.53 -17.76
C LEU A 5 9.86 30.15 -19.15
N THR A 6 10.65 29.67 -20.10
CA THR A 6 10.41 29.85 -21.53
C THR A 6 9.79 28.58 -22.13
N ALA A 7 8.57 28.75 -22.61
CA ALA A 7 7.82 28.01 -23.62
C ALA A 7 8.13 26.52 -23.88
N THR A 8 7.18 25.65 -23.52
CA THR A 8 6.97 24.34 -24.14
C THR A 8 5.48 24.16 -24.44
N ILE A 9 5.22 23.62 -25.61
CA ILE A 9 3.96 23.57 -26.36
C ILE A 9 2.81 22.95 -25.54
N LEU A 10 1.70 23.69 -25.42
CA LEU A 10 0.43 23.26 -24.80
C LEU A 10 -0.32 22.29 -25.73
N LEU A 11 -0.52 21.05 -25.28
CA LEU A 11 -1.62 20.19 -25.72
C LEU A 11 -2.76 20.39 -24.71
N LEU A 12 -3.82 21.07 -25.15
CA LEU A 12 -5.02 21.39 -24.38
C LEU A 12 -5.84 20.12 -24.11
N LEU A 13 -5.62 19.49 -22.95
CA LEU A 13 -6.61 18.65 -22.29
C LEU A 13 -7.29 19.52 -21.22
N GLY A 14 -8.53 19.92 -21.50
CA GLY A 14 -9.33 20.75 -20.60
C GLY A 14 -9.67 20.02 -19.31
N CYS A 15 -8.88 20.23 -18.26
CA CYS A 15 -9.24 19.88 -16.89
C CYS A 15 -10.25 20.91 -16.36
N PHE A 16 -11.54 20.58 -16.44
CA PHE A 16 -12.55 21.20 -15.59
C PHE A 16 -12.33 20.69 -14.15
N THR A 17 -11.69 21.49 -13.31
CA THR A 17 -11.67 21.26 -11.86
C THR A 17 -13.01 21.71 -11.28
N LEU A 18 -13.99 20.81 -11.29
CA LEU A 18 -15.17 20.94 -10.45
C LEU A 18 -14.76 20.67 -9.00
N GLN A 19 -14.55 21.73 -8.23
CA GLN A 19 -14.50 21.66 -6.76
C GLN A 19 -15.87 21.24 -6.25
N LEU A 20 -16.05 19.93 -6.04
CA LEU A 20 -17.18 19.42 -5.28
C LEU A 20 -16.96 19.75 -3.79
N PRO A 21 -17.96 20.25 -3.08
CA PRO A 21 -17.86 20.46 -1.64
C PRO A 21 -17.68 19.10 -0.96
N ALA A 22 -16.68 19.01 -0.08
CA ALA A 22 -16.52 17.88 0.82
C ALA A 22 -17.79 17.76 1.68
N GLN A 23 -18.67 16.82 1.32
CA GLN A 23 -19.73 16.39 2.22
C GLN A 23 -19.07 15.62 3.36
N ASP A 24 -19.24 16.14 4.56
CA ASP A 24 -18.95 15.46 5.81
C ASP A 24 -19.95 14.30 5.95
N ILE A 25 -19.66 13.19 5.26
CA ILE A 25 -20.37 11.93 5.42
C ILE A 25 -19.87 11.37 6.74
N GLY A 26 -20.53 11.72 7.84
CA GLY A 26 -20.43 10.93 9.06
C GLY A 26 -20.85 9.51 8.71
N GLU A 27 -19.88 8.63 8.46
CA GLU A 27 -20.12 7.23 8.14
C GLU A 27 -20.84 6.59 9.33
N ALA A 28 -22.17 6.52 9.22
CA ALA A 28 -22.96 5.65 10.07
C ALA A 28 -22.41 4.25 9.85
N LYS A 29 -21.78 3.67 10.87
CA LYS A 29 -21.27 2.30 10.79
C LYS A 29 -22.39 1.42 10.22
N PRO A 30 -22.15 0.71 9.10
CA PRO A 30 -23.17 -0.13 8.50
C PRO A 30 -23.70 -1.07 9.58
N LYS A 31 -25.01 -1.06 9.76
CA LYS A 31 -25.63 -1.86 10.81
C LYS A 31 -25.50 -3.32 10.40
N LEU A 32 -24.63 -4.06 11.10
CA LEU A 32 -24.42 -5.48 10.87
C LEU A 32 -25.76 -6.22 10.80
N SER A 33 -25.86 -7.17 9.87
CA SER A 33 -27.07 -7.98 9.75
C SER A 33 -27.32 -8.75 11.06
N PRO A 34 -28.58 -8.96 11.48
CA PRO A 34 -28.88 -9.76 12.67
C PRO A 34 -28.27 -11.17 12.63
N THR A 35 -28.09 -11.72 11.42
CA THR A 35 -27.44 -13.01 11.21
C THR A 35 -25.95 -12.94 11.52
N THR A 36 -25.25 -11.90 11.04
CA THR A 36 -23.83 -11.67 11.32
C THR A 36 -23.59 -11.54 12.82
N VAL A 37 -24.41 -10.73 13.52
CA VAL A 37 -24.30 -10.55 14.97
C VAL A 37 -24.39 -11.89 15.71
N LYS A 38 -25.38 -12.73 15.38
CA LYS A 38 -25.54 -14.06 16.00
C LYS A 38 -24.37 -15.00 15.73
N VAL A 39 -23.78 -14.96 14.52
CA VAL A 39 -22.59 -15.76 14.20
C VAL A 39 -21.42 -15.34 15.09
N LEU A 40 -21.19 -14.04 15.23
CA LEU A 40 -20.08 -13.51 16.02
C LEU A 40 -20.25 -13.83 17.52
N GLU A 41 -21.45 -13.68 18.07
CA GLU A 41 -21.75 -14.07 19.46
C GLU A 41 -21.47 -15.56 19.72
N ARG A 42 -21.77 -16.43 18.75
CA ARG A 42 -21.47 -17.87 18.86
C ARG A 42 -19.99 -18.17 18.68
N LEU A 43 -19.30 -17.42 17.82
CA LEU A 43 -17.86 -17.57 17.60
C LEU A 43 -17.08 -17.33 18.91
N GLU A 44 -17.52 -16.38 19.73
CA GLU A 44 -16.91 -16.07 21.03
C GLU A 44 -16.92 -17.26 22.01
N TRP A 45 -17.80 -18.25 21.82
CA TRP A 45 -17.85 -19.46 22.65
C TRP A 45 -16.73 -20.45 22.34
N PHE A 46 -16.07 -20.31 21.19
CA PHE A 46 -14.96 -21.16 20.80
C PHE A 46 -13.62 -20.61 21.34
N PRO A 47 -12.63 -21.49 21.64
CA PRO A 47 -11.28 -21.04 21.97
C PRO A 47 -10.64 -20.20 20.84
N PRO A 48 -9.71 -19.27 21.14
CA PRO A 48 -9.12 -18.38 20.13
C PRO A 48 -8.48 -19.10 18.92
N GLU A 49 -7.84 -20.24 19.14
CA GLU A 49 -7.24 -21.06 18.07
C GLU A 49 -8.29 -21.59 17.10
N GLU A 50 -9.44 -22.00 17.63
CA GLU A 50 -10.56 -22.53 16.86
C GLU A 50 -11.27 -21.41 16.10
N GLN A 51 -11.41 -20.23 16.69
CA GLN A 51 -11.91 -19.05 15.99
C GLN A 51 -11.03 -18.70 14.78
N ALA A 52 -9.70 -18.71 14.97
CA ALA A 52 -8.74 -18.46 13.90
C ALA A 52 -8.80 -19.54 12.80
N ARG A 53 -8.95 -20.82 13.19
CA ARG A 53 -9.13 -21.93 12.24
C ARG A 53 -10.39 -21.74 11.37
N ILE A 54 -11.52 -21.39 11.98
CA ILE A 54 -12.80 -21.17 11.28
C ILE A 54 -12.67 -20.00 10.30
N ALA A 55 -12.12 -18.86 10.74
CA ALA A 55 -11.92 -17.69 9.88
C ALA A 55 -11.01 -18.01 8.69
N LYS A 56 -9.88 -18.70 8.93
CA LYS A 56 -8.96 -19.13 7.88
C LYS A 56 -9.63 -20.09 6.90
N ARG A 57 -10.48 -21.01 7.38
CA ARG A 57 -11.21 -21.93 6.52
C ARG A 57 -12.21 -21.21 5.62
N ALA A 58 -12.97 -20.26 6.16
CA ALA A 58 -13.90 -19.44 5.39
C ALA A 58 -13.19 -18.65 4.29
N TRP A 59 -12.05 -18.04 4.61
CA TRP A 59 -11.18 -17.37 3.65
C TRP A 59 -10.73 -18.30 2.50
N LEU A 60 -10.23 -19.51 2.83
CA LEU A 60 -9.77 -20.46 1.82
C LEU A 60 -10.91 -20.97 0.93
N GLU A 61 -12.09 -21.23 1.50
CA GLU A 61 -13.28 -21.63 0.72
C GLU A 61 -13.71 -20.51 -0.23
N ALA A 62 -13.65 -19.25 0.21
CA ALA A 62 -13.99 -18.10 -0.64
C ALA A 62 -13.02 -17.95 -1.83
N LEU A 63 -11.73 -18.20 -1.64
CA LEU A 63 -10.74 -18.16 -2.73
C LEU A 63 -10.93 -19.27 -3.77
N GLN A 64 -11.56 -20.40 -3.39
CA GLN A 64 -11.74 -21.56 -4.27
C GLN A 64 -12.96 -21.50 -5.17
N GLN A 65 -13.77 -20.43 -5.10
CA GLN A 65 -14.96 -20.31 -5.96
C GLN A 65 -14.56 -20.07 -7.43
N GLU A 66 -15.41 -20.52 -8.35
CA GLU A 66 -15.20 -20.40 -9.80
C GLU A 66 -15.42 -18.96 -10.28
N ASN A 67 -14.40 -18.11 -10.10
CA ASN A 67 -14.36 -16.75 -10.62
C ASN A 67 -12.92 -16.38 -10.94
N VAL A 68 -12.69 -15.75 -12.09
CA VAL A 68 -11.32 -15.44 -12.57
C VAL A 68 -10.54 -14.53 -11.62
N ARG A 69 -11.20 -13.58 -10.93
CA ARG A 69 -10.53 -12.75 -9.91
C ARG A 69 -10.15 -13.61 -8.70
N LEU A 70 -11.07 -14.42 -8.18
CA LEU A 70 -10.80 -15.28 -7.02
C LEU A 70 -9.66 -16.27 -7.30
N GLN A 71 -9.62 -16.83 -8.52
CA GLN A 71 -8.53 -17.66 -9.00
C GLN A 71 -7.19 -16.93 -9.01
N ALA A 72 -7.15 -15.68 -9.48
CA ALA A 72 -5.95 -14.85 -9.43
C ALA A 72 -5.50 -14.57 -7.98
N LEU A 73 -6.43 -14.35 -7.05
CA LEU A 73 -6.09 -14.16 -5.63
C LEU A 73 -5.58 -15.46 -4.98
N GLN A 74 -6.17 -16.60 -5.34
CA GLN A 74 -5.69 -17.92 -4.93
C GLN A 74 -4.28 -18.20 -5.47
N GLU A 75 -4.01 -17.84 -6.73
CA GLU A 75 -2.69 -17.94 -7.36
C GLU A 75 -1.64 -17.13 -6.58
N LEU A 76 -1.98 -15.93 -6.13
CA LEU A 76 -1.11 -15.09 -5.31
C LEU A 76 -0.78 -15.72 -3.95
N GLU A 77 -1.78 -16.26 -3.24
CA GLU A 77 -1.56 -16.94 -1.96
C GLU A 77 -0.68 -18.18 -2.13
N ASP A 78 -0.92 -18.99 -3.17
CA ASP A 78 -0.11 -20.18 -3.41
C ASP A 78 1.29 -19.84 -3.91
N TRP A 79 1.44 -18.81 -4.73
CA TRP A 79 2.75 -18.28 -5.11
C TRP A 79 3.53 -17.84 -3.88
N SER A 80 2.91 -17.11 -2.94
CA SER A 80 3.59 -16.60 -1.75
C SER A 80 4.19 -17.73 -0.91
N LYS A 81 3.49 -18.86 -0.81
CA LYS A 81 3.95 -20.06 -0.10
C LYS A 81 5.08 -20.74 -0.86
N ARG A 82 4.92 -20.96 -2.17
CA ARG A 82 5.94 -21.60 -3.03
C ARG A 82 7.23 -20.80 -3.12
N ALA A 83 7.12 -19.48 -3.17
CA ALA A 83 8.24 -18.54 -3.23
C ALA A 83 8.88 -18.27 -1.86
N GLU A 84 8.30 -18.81 -0.78
CA GLU A 84 8.72 -18.57 0.60
C GLU A 84 8.88 -17.08 0.90
N LEU A 85 7.90 -16.27 0.47
CA LEU A 85 7.99 -14.81 0.54
C LEU A 85 8.26 -14.37 1.99
N PRO A 86 9.38 -13.67 2.27
CA PRO A 86 9.75 -13.34 3.64
C PRO A 86 8.68 -12.48 4.31
N THR A 87 8.54 -12.66 5.63
CA THR A 87 7.68 -11.80 6.46
C THR A 87 8.51 -11.04 7.48
N LEU A 88 8.23 -9.75 7.62
CA LEU A 88 8.86 -8.85 8.58
C LEU A 88 7.85 -8.44 9.64
N GLU A 89 8.31 -8.31 10.87
CA GLU A 89 7.51 -7.70 11.94
C GLU A 89 7.31 -6.20 11.69
N ALA A 90 6.21 -5.65 12.18
CA ALA A 90 6.01 -4.21 12.19
C ALA A 90 7.12 -3.54 13.03
N ASN A 91 7.71 -2.47 12.51
CA ASN A 91 8.70 -1.69 13.25
C ASN A 91 8.27 -0.21 13.30
N PRO A 92 7.56 0.23 14.35
CA PRO A 92 7.11 1.62 14.48
C PRO A 92 8.27 2.61 14.65
N ASN A 93 9.49 2.11 14.87
CA ASN A 93 10.69 2.90 15.12
C ASN A 93 11.72 2.78 13.99
N LEU A 94 11.33 2.25 12.82
CA LEU A 94 12.22 2.12 11.67
C LEU A 94 12.70 3.52 11.24
N ALA A 95 13.96 3.85 11.51
CA ALA A 95 14.57 5.11 11.12
C ALA A 95 16.08 4.94 10.98
N TRP A 96 16.71 5.81 10.19
CA TRP A 96 18.17 5.82 10.02
C TRP A 96 18.88 6.14 11.33
N ASP A 97 19.84 5.31 11.75
CA ASP A 97 20.54 5.52 13.02
C ASP A 97 21.45 6.77 12.99
N ALA A 98 21.17 7.74 13.86
CA ALA A 98 21.98 8.95 13.98
C ALA A 98 23.44 8.65 14.35
N ASN A 99 23.70 7.62 15.16
CA ASN A 99 25.06 7.29 15.57
C ASN A 99 25.88 6.72 14.41
N THR A 100 25.22 6.08 13.45
CA THR A 100 25.85 5.55 12.23
C THR A 100 26.06 6.64 11.16
N TYR A 101 25.04 7.48 10.92
CA TYR A 101 25.03 8.40 9.78
C TYR A 101 25.40 9.85 10.12
N ALA A 102 25.20 10.30 11.36
CA ALA A 102 25.56 11.64 11.82
C ALA A 102 26.13 11.66 13.26
N PRO A 103 27.18 10.87 13.58
CA PRO A 103 27.70 10.73 14.94
C PRO A 103 28.19 12.05 15.55
N ALA A 104 28.75 12.94 14.72
CA ALA A 104 29.28 14.22 15.18
C ALA A 104 28.22 15.13 15.82
N LEU A 105 26.96 15.00 15.41
CA LEU A 105 25.84 15.79 15.94
C LEU A 105 25.37 15.32 17.32
N LYS A 106 25.73 14.09 17.74
CA LYS A 106 25.32 13.50 19.03
C LYS A 106 23.82 13.63 19.30
N LEU A 107 23.00 13.44 18.26
CA LEU A 107 21.55 13.60 18.33
C LEU A 107 20.96 12.65 19.36
N LYS A 108 20.14 13.19 20.27
CA LYS A 108 19.36 12.40 21.23
C LYS A 108 18.05 11.97 20.57
N THR A 109 18.03 10.77 20.00
CA THR A 109 16.85 10.24 19.32
C THR A 109 15.65 10.16 20.27
N ARG A 110 14.54 10.80 19.88
CA ARG A 110 13.26 10.73 20.59
C ARG A 110 12.14 10.31 19.65
N ILE A 111 11.49 9.20 19.95
CA ILE A 111 10.32 8.74 19.19
C ILE A 111 9.07 9.48 19.67
N LEU A 112 8.36 10.10 18.74
CA LEU A 112 7.07 10.75 18.96
C LEU A 112 5.96 9.89 18.36
N GLY A 113 4.97 9.54 19.17
CA GLY A 113 3.77 8.82 18.73
C GLY A 113 2.53 9.71 18.61
N PRO A 114 1.38 9.15 18.15
CA PRO A 114 0.15 9.88 17.85
C PRO A 114 -0.45 10.73 18.98
N LYS A 115 -0.10 10.42 20.24
CA LYS A 115 -0.55 11.16 21.42
C LYS A 115 0.19 12.50 21.61
N SER A 116 1.36 12.68 21.02
CA SER A 116 2.19 13.89 21.15
C SER A 116 1.60 15.08 20.38
N THR A 117 1.60 16.26 20.99
CA THR A 117 1.16 17.51 20.34
C THR A 117 2.04 17.87 19.14
N THR A 118 3.35 17.67 19.25
CA THR A 118 4.31 17.88 18.15
C THR A 118 4.06 16.93 16.99
N TRP A 119 3.73 15.67 17.30
CA TRP A 119 3.38 14.70 16.27
C TRP A 119 2.08 15.08 15.55
N LYS A 120 1.04 15.50 16.29
CA LYS A 120 -0.24 15.94 15.71
C LYS A 120 -0.06 17.14 14.77
N LYS A 121 0.85 18.07 15.13
CA LYS A 121 1.23 19.20 14.27
C LYS A 121 1.90 18.73 12.98
N ALA A 122 2.81 17.75 13.06
CA ALA A 122 3.44 17.16 11.88
C ALA A 122 2.43 16.43 10.99
N LYS A 123 1.53 15.62 11.57
CA LYS A 123 0.42 14.99 10.82
C LYS A 123 -0.39 16.06 10.07
N LYS A 124 -0.85 17.10 10.77
CA LYS A 124 -1.62 18.19 10.14
C LYS A 124 -0.83 18.92 9.04
N LYS A 125 0.48 19.09 9.22
CA LYS A 125 1.35 19.75 8.24
C LYS A 125 1.47 18.94 6.94
N PHE A 126 1.71 17.62 7.05
CA PHE A 126 2.03 16.78 5.91
C PHE A 126 0.80 16.13 5.26
N PHE A 127 -0.28 15.92 6.00
CA PHE A 127 -1.48 15.23 5.52
C PHE A 127 -2.72 16.13 5.54
N SER A 128 -2.60 17.39 5.96
CA SER A 128 -3.74 18.31 6.06
C SER A 128 -4.90 17.70 6.88
N ALA A 129 -6.09 17.60 6.29
CA ALA A 129 -7.28 16.97 6.89
C ALA A 129 -7.38 15.46 6.60
N GLU A 130 -6.47 14.92 5.79
CA GLU A 130 -6.46 13.49 5.45
C GLU A 130 -5.90 12.66 6.61
N ASP A 131 -6.38 11.42 6.69
CA ASP A 131 -5.84 10.46 7.63
C ASP A 131 -4.51 9.88 7.14
N LEU A 132 -3.69 9.46 8.10
CA LEU A 132 -2.49 8.72 7.78
C LEU A 132 -2.88 7.40 7.10
N PRO A 133 -2.08 6.92 6.14
CA PRO A 133 -2.20 5.56 5.67
C PRO A 133 -2.18 4.59 6.86
N GLN A 134 -3.19 3.73 6.97
CA GLN A 134 -3.44 2.84 8.11
C GLN A 134 -2.47 1.62 8.14
N ARG A 135 -1.17 1.85 7.98
CA ARG A 135 -0.13 0.82 7.84
C ARG A 135 0.03 -0.06 9.08
N GLU A 136 -0.36 0.44 10.25
CA GLU A 136 -0.31 -0.34 11.50
C GLU A 136 -1.40 -1.42 11.57
N LEU A 137 -2.45 -1.31 10.75
CA LEU A 137 -3.61 -2.20 10.75
C LEU A 137 -3.62 -3.17 9.57
N ARG A 138 -2.69 -3.01 8.63
CA ARG A 138 -2.67 -3.75 7.38
C ARG A 138 -1.31 -4.35 7.10
N TRP A 139 -1.31 -5.49 6.41
CA TRP A 139 -0.17 -5.98 5.69
C TRP A 139 0.27 -4.96 4.66
N GLU A 140 1.57 -4.88 4.46
CA GLU A 140 2.16 -4.01 3.45
C GLU A 140 3.33 -4.72 2.78
N TYR A 141 3.48 -4.55 1.47
CA TYR A 141 4.68 -4.99 0.79
C TYR A 141 5.82 -3.99 1.01
N ASP A 142 6.90 -4.45 1.63
CA ASP A 142 8.14 -3.72 1.79
C ASP A 142 9.05 -3.99 0.59
N PHE A 143 8.97 -3.09 -0.39
CA PHE A 143 9.77 -3.14 -1.61
C PHE A 143 11.28 -3.16 -1.33
N GLY A 144 11.76 -2.41 -0.34
CA GLY A 144 13.19 -2.33 -0.04
C GLY A 144 13.78 -3.63 0.50
N ASN A 145 12.95 -4.47 1.13
CA ASN A 145 13.34 -5.77 1.67
C ASN A 145 12.74 -6.95 0.90
N ASN A 146 11.99 -6.69 -0.17
CA ASN A 146 11.24 -7.69 -0.94
C ASN A 146 10.40 -8.64 -0.06
N ALA A 147 9.71 -8.09 0.94
CA ALA A 147 9.06 -8.86 2.00
C ALA A 147 7.67 -8.31 2.36
N LEU A 148 6.81 -9.16 2.93
CA LEU A 148 5.56 -8.70 3.53
C LEU A 148 5.78 -8.24 4.96
N ARG A 149 5.36 -7.02 5.28
CA ARG A 149 5.34 -6.53 6.65
C ARG A 149 3.99 -6.84 7.29
N LYS A 150 4.02 -7.46 8.47
CA LYS A 150 2.82 -7.74 9.27
C LYS A 150 2.21 -6.44 9.81
N PRO A 151 0.88 -6.37 9.98
CA PRO A 151 0.26 -5.31 10.76
C PRO A 151 0.75 -5.35 12.22
N LEU A 152 0.81 -4.19 12.86
CA LEU A 152 1.09 -4.10 14.30
C LEU A 152 -0.08 -4.66 15.11
N THR A 153 -1.31 -4.41 14.65
CA THR A 153 -2.54 -4.98 15.22
C THR A 153 -3.24 -5.81 14.15
N PRO A 154 -3.01 -7.14 14.11
CA PRO A 154 -3.69 -7.99 13.13
C PRO A 154 -5.20 -8.01 13.38
N PRO A 155 -6.01 -8.20 12.33
CA PRO A 155 -7.45 -8.35 12.46
C PRO A 155 -7.81 -9.56 13.31
N THR A 156 -8.87 -9.46 14.10
CA THR A 156 -9.41 -10.60 14.84
C THR A 156 -10.16 -11.54 13.89
N PRO A 157 -10.32 -12.83 14.24
CA PRO A 157 -11.15 -13.76 13.46
C PRO A 157 -12.58 -13.25 13.22
N ALA A 158 -13.15 -12.55 14.20
CA ALA A 158 -14.46 -11.92 14.09
C ALA A 158 -14.51 -10.81 13.02
N GLN A 159 -13.48 -9.97 12.95
CA GLN A 159 -13.37 -8.93 11.91
C GLN A 159 -13.27 -9.55 10.52
N LEU A 160 -12.39 -10.55 10.36
CA LEU A 160 -12.23 -11.28 9.10
C LEU A 160 -13.56 -11.89 8.63
N LEU A 161 -14.27 -12.58 9.52
CA LEU A 161 -15.55 -13.21 9.20
C LEU A 161 -16.67 -12.20 8.92
N THR A 162 -16.63 -11.02 9.55
CA THR A 162 -17.61 -9.96 9.29
C THR A 162 -17.53 -9.51 7.84
N GLU A 163 -16.32 -9.21 7.37
CA GLU A 163 -16.08 -8.70 6.02
C GLU A 163 -16.39 -9.78 4.98
N LEU A 164 -15.97 -11.02 5.22
CA LEU A 164 -16.33 -12.16 4.36
C LEU A 164 -17.85 -12.42 4.30
N LEU A 165 -18.58 -12.22 5.41
CA LEU A 165 -20.05 -12.33 5.44
C LEU A 165 -20.76 -11.18 4.71
N GLU A 166 -20.09 -10.03 4.56
CA GLU A 166 -20.52 -8.91 3.73
C GLU A 166 -20.15 -9.12 2.26
N GLY A 167 -19.36 -10.15 1.95
CA GLY A 167 -18.89 -10.45 0.59
C GLY A 167 -17.64 -9.67 0.21
N GLU A 168 -17.01 -9.02 1.18
CA GLU A 168 -15.78 -8.27 0.99
C GLU A 168 -14.57 -9.10 1.43
N TRP A 169 -13.40 -8.78 0.87
CA TRP A 169 -12.16 -9.30 1.41
C TRP A 169 -11.76 -8.54 2.68
N PRO A 170 -11.22 -9.24 3.69
CA PRO A 170 -10.41 -8.67 4.75
C PRO A 170 -9.59 -7.47 4.32
N LYS A 171 -9.94 -6.29 4.84
CA LYS A 171 -9.30 -4.98 4.69
C LYS A 171 -7.97 -4.91 5.42
N ASP A 172 -7.41 -6.06 5.80
CA ASP A 172 -6.08 -6.22 6.33
C ASP A 172 -5.01 -6.04 5.25
N GLY A 173 -5.39 -5.87 3.98
CA GLY A 173 -4.47 -5.53 2.89
C GLY A 173 -3.53 -6.66 2.48
N ARG A 174 -3.74 -7.88 2.97
CA ARG A 174 -2.85 -9.02 2.69
C ARG A 174 -2.78 -9.35 1.21
N VAL A 175 -3.95 -9.56 0.60
CA VAL A 175 -4.04 -9.96 -0.81
C VAL A 175 -3.57 -8.85 -1.73
N GLY A 176 -3.96 -7.61 -1.47
CA GLY A 176 -3.42 -6.45 -2.16
C GLY A 176 -1.89 -6.38 -2.07
N SER A 177 -1.31 -6.59 -0.89
CA SER A 177 0.15 -6.60 -0.72
C SER A 177 0.83 -7.75 -1.47
N LEU A 178 0.20 -8.92 -1.54
CA LEU A 178 0.67 -10.04 -2.37
C LEU A 178 0.63 -9.69 -3.87
N ALA A 179 -0.43 -9.02 -4.32
CA ALA A 179 -0.55 -8.57 -5.69
C ALA A 179 0.57 -7.59 -6.04
N VAL A 180 0.83 -6.61 -5.17
CA VAL A 180 1.97 -5.68 -5.30
C VAL A 180 3.29 -6.45 -5.34
N ALA A 181 3.53 -7.37 -4.40
CA ALA A 181 4.74 -8.18 -4.34
C ALA A 181 4.95 -9.02 -5.61
N ARG A 182 3.87 -9.52 -6.21
CA ARG A 182 3.95 -10.35 -7.40
C ARG A 182 4.30 -9.54 -8.64
N ILE A 183 3.70 -8.37 -8.82
CA ILE A 183 3.95 -7.50 -9.98
C ILE A 183 5.19 -6.63 -9.81
N ASP A 184 5.78 -6.62 -8.62
CA ASP A 184 7.08 -6.02 -8.39
C ASP A 184 8.18 -6.76 -9.18
N ASP A 185 9.00 -5.98 -9.87
CA ASP A 185 10.11 -6.48 -10.67
C ASP A 185 11.44 -6.38 -9.92
N GLN A 186 11.45 -6.77 -8.62
CA GLN A 186 12.62 -7.02 -7.75
C GLN A 186 13.86 -6.23 -8.17
N ASN A 187 13.74 -4.90 -8.10
CA ASN A 187 14.40 -3.98 -9.02
C ASN A 187 15.63 -3.31 -8.40
N LYS A 188 16.38 -2.61 -9.25
CA LYS A 188 17.45 -1.64 -8.94
C LYS A 188 17.03 -0.50 -7.97
N ARG A 189 15.75 -0.45 -7.57
CA ARG A 189 15.14 0.59 -6.74
C ARG A 189 15.01 0.20 -5.27
N ASP A 190 15.40 -1.02 -4.90
CA ASP A 190 15.39 -1.47 -3.50
C ASP A 190 16.08 -0.48 -2.53
N PRO A 191 17.24 0.14 -2.87
CA PRO A 191 17.85 1.15 -2.00
C PRO A 191 16.96 2.38 -1.78
N GLN A 192 16.33 2.89 -2.84
CA GLN A 192 15.40 4.02 -2.78
C GLN A 192 14.18 3.64 -1.93
N ALA A 193 13.58 2.49 -2.21
CA ALA A 193 12.44 1.97 -1.50
C ALA A 193 12.73 1.82 0.00
N PHE A 194 13.85 1.20 0.36
CA PHE A 194 14.30 1.06 1.73
C PHE A 194 14.50 2.43 2.40
N TYR A 195 15.13 3.37 1.71
CA TYR A 195 15.32 4.73 2.21
C TYR A 195 13.99 5.42 2.52
N PHE A 196 13.06 5.45 1.58
CA PHE A 196 11.78 6.16 1.76
C PHE A 196 10.80 5.43 2.70
N ALA A 197 11.01 4.14 2.98
CA ALA A 197 10.21 3.38 3.95
C ALA A 197 10.52 3.74 5.42
N ASN A 198 11.65 4.40 5.70
CA ASN A 198 12.01 4.84 7.05
C ASN A 198 11.12 6.00 7.52
N HIS A 199 10.90 6.09 8.84
CA HIS A 199 10.19 7.19 9.47
C HIS A 199 10.98 8.49 9.40
N TYR A 200 10.25 9.58 9.19
CA TYR A 200 10.81 10.92 9.15
C TYR A 200 11.42 11.32 10.49
N ARG A 201 12.62 11.92 10.44
CA ARG A 201 13.33 12.54 11.54
C ARG A 201 13.55 14.03 11.27
N ASP A 202 13.21 14.88 12.25
CA ASP A 202 13.59 16.30 12.18
C ASP A 202 15.08 16.54 12.56
N ARG A 203 15.58 17.75 12.31
CA ARG A 203 16.96 18.15 12.64
C ARG A 203 17.31 18.05 14.13
N ASP A 204 16.31 18.06 15.00
CA ASP A 204 16.48 17.92 16.46
C ASP A 204 16.56 16.44 16.91
N GLY A 205 16.46 15.48 15.98
CA GLY A 205 16.52 14.05 16.29
C GLY A 205 15.19 13.43 16.73
N ARG A 206 14.06 14.11 16.49
CA ARG A 206 12.73 13.56 16.78
C ARG A 206 12.24 12.70 15.62
N ILE A 207 11.94 11.43 15.89
CA ILE A 207 11.37 10.50 14.91
C ILE A 207 9.84 10.53 15.04
N TYR A 208 9.14 10.65 13.93
CA TYR A 208 7.68 10.69 13.89
C TYR A 208 7.13 9.31 13.51
N SER A 209 6.79 8.49 14.51
CA SER A 209 6.25 7.14 14.31
C SER A 209 5.05 7.16 13.37
N GLY A 210 5.04 6.26 12.38
CA GLY A 210 3.98 6.15 11.37
C GLY A 210 4.03 7.17 10.22
N ILE A 211 4.85 8.23 10.32
CA ILE A 211 5.06 9.19 9.23
C ILE A 211 6.37 8.84 8.52
N ARG A 212 6.27 8.31 7.31
CA ARG A 212 7.45 7.90 6.53
C ARG A 212 8.05 9.06 5.75
N LEU A 213 9.32 8.92 5.41
CA LEU A 213 9.99 9.82 4.47
C LEU A 213 9.20 9.91 3.16
N SER A 214 8.72 8.78 2.62
CA SER A 214 7.86 8.78 1.43
C SER A 214 6.68 9.73 1.58
N ASP A 215 6.01 9.74 2.73
CA ASP A 215 4.82 10.55 2.95
C ASP A 215 5.14 12.04 3.01
N VAL A 216 6.24 12.37 3.69
CA VAL A 216 6.69 13.77 3.82
C VAL A 216 7.08 14.32 2.45
N TRP A 217 7.80 13.55 1.65
CA TRP A 217 8.11 13.92 0.26
C TRP A 217 6.85 13.96 -0.63
N ASP A 218 5.88 13.06 -0.43
CA ASP A 218 4.62 13.02 -1.20
C ASP A 218 3.77 14.28 -0.98
N SER A 219 3.81 14.82 0.24
CA SER A 219 2.96 15.91 0.72
C SER A 219 3.14 17.24 -0.01
N GLY A 220 4.30 17.46 -0.63
CA GLY A 220 4.67 18.75 -1.22
C GLY A 220 4.85 19.90 -0.21
N ALA A 221 4.72 19.64 1.09
CA ALA A 221 4.99 20.63 2.12
C ALA A 221 6.50 20.85 2.26
N GLU A 222 6.91 22.07 2.60
CA GLU A 222 8.32 22.35 2.93
C GLU A 222 8.72 21.65 4.23
N PHE A 223 9.86 20.98 4.24
CA PHE A 223 10.41 20.32 5.42
C PHE A 223 11.94 20.30 5.37
N GLU A 224 12.54 19.94 6.49
CA GLU A 224 13.98 19.85 6.61
C GLU A 224 14.39 18.38 6.56
N VAL A 225 15.43 18.07 5.78
CA VAL A 225 16.09 16.77 5.84
C VAL A 225 17.18 16.85 6.92
N SER A 226 17.22 15.88 7.82
CA SER A 226 18.29 15.79 8.81
C SER A 226 19.59 15.28 8.16
N ASP A 227 20.76 15.69 8.66
CA ASP A 227 22.05 15.15 8.20
C ASP A 227 22.10 13.62 8.25
N ALA A 228 21.47 13.02 9.27
CA ALA A 228 21.42 11.56 9.38
C ALA A 228 20.71 10.92 8.17
N GLU A 229 19.61 11.52 7.72
CA GLU A 229 18.87 11.05 6.53
C GLU A 229 19.65 11.37 5.25
N ALA A 230 20.19 12.58 5.12
CA ALA A 230 20.96 12.98 3.94
C ALA A 230 22.21 12.09 3.73
N ILE A 231 22.99 11.84 4.78
CA ILE A 231 24.15 10.93 4.73
C ILE A 231 23.70 9.48 4.49
N ALA A 232 22.59 9.04 5.09
CA ALA A 232 22.05 7.71 4.81
C ALA A 232 21.70 7.54 3.34
N TRP A 233 21.01 8.52 2.74
CA TRP A 233 20.70 8.50 1.31
C TRP A 233 21.97 8.46 0.46
N LEU A 234 22.94 9.35 0.74
CA LEU A 234 24.19 9.45 -0.02
C LEU A 234 24.93 8.12 -0.06
N ARG A 235 25.07 7.45 1.09
CA ARG A 235 25.78 6.17 1.18
C ARG A 235 25.00 5.00 0.57
N THR A 236 23.69 4.96 0.76
CA THR A 236 22.87 3.79 0.41
C THR A 236 22.36 3.83 -1.02
N VAL A 237 21.80 4.96 -1.44
CA VAL A 237 21.24 5.19 -2.78
C VAL A 237 22.30 5.83 -3.68
N GLY A 238 22.91 6.93 -3.23
CA GLY A 238 23.88 7.69 -4.01
C GLY A 238 25.24 7.00 -4.20
N LYS A 239 25.51 5.93 -3.43
CA LYS A 239 26.80 5.22 -3.35
C LYS A 239 28.01 6.16 -3.14
N ASP A 240 27.78 7.24 -2.41
CA ASP A 240 28.73 8.30 -2.16
C ASP A 240 29.10 8.36 -0.67
N ASN A 241 30.38 8.09 -0.38
CA ASN A 241 30.93 8.09 0.97
C ASN A 241 31.80 9.32 1.27
N SER A 242 31.95 10.29 0.35
CA SER A 242 32.82 11.44 0.57
C SER A 242 32.24 12.46 1.55
N TYR A 243 30.91 12.47 1.70
CA TYR A 243 30.22 13.36 2.63
C TYR A 243 30.22 12.83 4.06
N GLN A 244 30.37 13.75 5.01
CA GLN A 244 30.28 13.50 6.44
C GLN A 244 29.42 14.57 7.09
N SER A 245 28.77 14.23 8.21
CA SER A 245 28.06 15.20 9.03
C SER A 245 29.05 15.89 10.00
N PRO A 246 28.94 17.21 10.24
CA PRO A 246 27.94 18.13 9.68
C PRO A 246 28.13 18.41 8.19
N ILE A 247 27.05 18.34 7.40
CA ILE A 247 27.09 18.68 5.97
C ILE A 247 27.20 20.21 5.83
N SER A 248 28.10 20.66 4.96
CA SER A 248 28.28 22.09 4.70
C SER A 248 27.01 22.71 4.09
N ALA A 249 26.69 23.96 4.44
CA ALA A 249 25.47 24.63 3.95
C ALA A 249 25.42 24.74 2.42
N SER A 250 26.57 24.86 1.75
CA SER A 250 26.65 24.91 0.28
C SER A 250 26.29 23.58 -0.40
N ASP A 251 26.38 22.46 0.32
CA ASP A 251 26.08 21.13 -0.22
C ASP A 251 24.62 20.71 0.01
N HIS A 252 23.85 21.43 0.84
CA HIS A 252 22.47 21.05 1.20
C HIS A 252 21.57 21.00 -0.04
N ASP A 253 21.47 22.09 -0.79
CA ASP A 253 20.55 22.15 -1.94
C ASP A 253 20.87 21.11 -3.03
N PRO A 254 22.15 20.90 -3.45
CA PRO A 254 22.48 19.83 -4.39
C PRO A 254 22.12 18.43 -3.88
N ILE A 255 22.34 18.15 -2.58
CA ILE A 255 21.99 16.85 -2.01
C ILE A 255 20.47 16.66 -2.00
N TYR A 256 19.71 17.66 -1.54
CA TYR A 256 18.26 17.57 -1.45
C TYR A 256 17.62 17.41 -2.83
N ALA A 257 18.12 18.09 -3.87
CA ALA A 257 17.65 17.91 -5.24
C ALA A 257 17.87 16.47 -5.76
N ARG A 258 18.98 15.82 -5.39
CA ARG A 258 19.23 14.41 -5.74
C ARG A 258 18.28 13.45 -5.02
N ILE A 259 17.99 13.72 -3.74
CA ILE A 259 17.02 12.93 -2.97
C ILE A 259 15.63 13.09 -3.59
N GLU A 260 15.23 14.32 -3.92
CA GLU A 260 13.94 14.61 -4.56
C GLU A 260 13.81 13.87 -5.90
N SER A 261 14.82 13.95 -6.76
CA SER A 261 14.82 13.24 -8.05
C SER A 261 14.67 11.72 -7.86
N SER A 262 15.32 11.15 -6.84
CA SER A 262 15.20 9.74 -6.48
C SER A 262 13.82 9.39 -5.95
N PHE A 263 13.19 10.30 -5.21
CA PHE A 263 11.83 10.13 -4.74
C PHE A 263 10.85 10.12 -5.90
N GLN A 264 10.98 11.02 -6.88
CA GLN A 264 10.05 11.05 -8.02
C GLN A 264 10.10 9.75 -8.83
N ASP A 265 11.30 9.24 -9.15
CA ASP A 265 11.45 7.94 -9.82
C ASP A 265 10.82 6.80 -8.99
N TRP A 266 11.12 6.76 -7.68
CA TRP A 266 10.56 5.76 -6.77
C TRP A 266 9.03 5.84 -6.67
N ARG A 267 8.48 7.04 -6.54
CA ARG A 267 7.04 7.30 -6.38
C ARG A 267 6.27 6.87 -7.62
N GLU A 268 6.74 7.20 -8.81
CA GLU A 268 6.09 6.76 -10.06
C GLU A 268 6.11 5.24 -10.18
N TYR A 269 7.26 4.61 -9.89
CA TYR A 269 7.39 3.17 -9.85
C TYR A 269 6.41 2.49 -8.88
N GLN A 270 6.38 2.96 -7.63
CA GLN A 270 5.60 2.36 -6.55
C GLN A 270 4.10 2.56 -6.79
N SER A 271 3.70 3.79 -7.14
CA SER A 271 2.29 4.14 -7.29
C SER A 271 1.62 3.40 -8.45
N LEU A 272 2.33 3.12 -9.56
CA LEU A 272 1.79 2.32 -10.65
C LEU A 272 1.46 0.90 -10.20
N ARG A 273 2.36 0.27 -9.43
CA ARG A 273 2.18 -1.11 -8.93
C ARG A 273 1.03 -1.17 -7.93
N ILE A 274 0.97 -0.21 -6.99
CA ILE A 274 -0.16 -0.12 -6.07
C ILE A 274 -1.48 0.12 -6.84
N ALA A 275 -1.49 0.99 -7.86
CA ALA A 275 -2.67 1.26 -8.66
C ALA A 275 -3.18 0.01 -9.39
N ILE A 276 -2.28 -0.73 -10.05
CA ILE A 276 -2.62 -1.99 -10.74
C ILE A 276 -3.14 -3.02 -9.73
N ALA A 277 -2.42 -3.23 -8.62
CA ALA A 277 -2.82 -4.17 -7.58
C ALA A 277 -4.20 -3.83 -6.97
N SER A 278 -4.50 -2.54 -6.77
CA SER A 278 -5.79 -2.07 -6.22
C SER A 278 -7.00 -2.37 -7.10
N ARG A 279 -6.77 -2.72 -8.38
CA ARG A 279 -7.84 -3.15 -9.30
C ARG A 279 -8.09 -4.64 -9.30
N LEU A 280 -7.10 -5.43 -8.85
CA LEU A 280 -7.29 -6.86 -8.64
C LEU A 280 -8.10 -7.13 -7.37
N ASP A 281 -7.84 -6.33 -6.32
CA ASP A 281 -8.49 -6.42 -5.02
C ASP A 281 -8.73 -5.02 -4.43
N SER A 282 -9.92 -4.80 -3.88
CA SER A 282 -10.36 -3.52 -3.33
C SER A 282 -9.79 -3.19 -1.94
N THR A 283 -8.96 -4.06 -1.35
CA THR A 283 -8.35 -3.81 -0.03
C THR A 283 -7.30 -2.70 -0.04
N LEU A 284 -6.72 -2.40 -1.22
CA LEU A 284 -5.83 -1.26 -1.41
C LEU A 284 -6.58 -0.06 -1.98
N SER A 285 -6.26 1.12 -1.47
CA SER A 285 -6.75 2.37 -2.04
C SER A 285 -5.99 2.69 -3.34
N LEU A 286 -6.74 3.11 -4.36
CA LEU A 286 -6.15 3.62 -5.59
C LEU A 286 -5.38 4.91 -5.29
N PRO A 287 -4.09 5.01 -5.65
CA PRO A 287 -3.35 6.24 -5.45
C PRO A 287 -3.99 7.38 -6.26
N TRP A 288 -4.12 8.56 -5.65
CA TRP A 288 -4.89 9.69 -6.19
C TRP A 288 -4.51 10.09 -7.63
N ARG A 289 -3.25 9.89 -8.03
CA ARG A 289 -2.77 10.19 -9.40
C ARG A 289 -3.45 9.34 -10.47
N TYR A 290 -4.02 8.21 -10.07
CA TYR A 290 -4.67 7.24 -10.95
C TYR A 290 -6.20 7.32 -10.86
N THR A 291 -6.75 8.22 -10.06
CA THR A 291 -8.19 8.50 -10.03
C THR A 291 -8.67 8.91 -11.42
N GLY A 292 -9.75 8.29 -11.88
CA GLY A 292 -10.28 8.46 -13.24
C GLY A 292 -9.65 7.53 -14.29
N LEU A 293 -8.62 6.75 -13.93
CA LEU A 293 -7.99 5.74 -14.79
C LEU A 293 -8.42 4.31 -14.46
N GLU A 294 -9.44 4.14 -13.61
CA GLU A 294 -9.92 2.83 -13.13
C GLU A 294 -10.24 1.90 -14.30
N LYS A 295 -10.98 2.40 -15.30
CA LYS A 295 -11.34 1.62 -16.49
C LYS A 295 -10.13 1.18 -17.31
N VAL A 296 -9.10 2.02 -17.40
CA VAL A 296 -7.88 1.68 -18.15
C VAL A 296 -7.09 0.61 -17.41
N LEU A 297 -7.04 0.68 -16.09
CA LEU A 297 -6.40 -0.33 -15.25
C LEU A 297 -7.20 -1.65 -15.23
N ASP A 298 -8.52 -1.60 -15.21
CA ASP A 298 -9.38 -2.79 -15.35
C ASP A 298 -9.21 -3.44 -16.72
N ARG A 299 -9.13 -2.63 -17.79
CA ARG A 299 -8.81 -3.12 -19.14
C ARG A 299 -7.43 -3.77 -19.18
N ALA A 300 -6.44 -3.21 -18.51
CA ALA A 300 -5.11 -3.82 -18.43
C ALA A 300 -5.17 -5.22 -17.82
N TRP A 301 -5.94 -5.41 -16.74
CA TRP A 301 -6.18 -6.74 -16.18
C TRP A 301 -6.94 -7.66 -17.14
N GLY A 302 -7.99 -7.15 -17.79
CA GLY A 302 -8.75 -7.91 -18.78
C GLY A 302 -7.91 -8.41 -19.95
N LEU A 303 -7.04 -7.56 -20.52
CA LEU A 303 -6.09 -7.93 -21.58
C LEU A 303 -5.09 -9.00 -21.11
N MET A 304 -4.74 -9.00 -19.83
CA MET A 304 -3.88 -10.00 -19.20
C MET A 304 -4.67 -11.21 -18.68
N GLU A 305 -5.95 -11.34 -19.04
CA GLU A 305 -6.85 -12.41 -18.58
C GLU A 305 -6.85 -12.56 -17.05
N TRP A 306 -6.73 -11.44 -16.34
CA TRP A 306 -6.65 -11.39 -14.87
C TRP A 306 -5.49 -12.19 -14.26
N SER A 307 -4.49 -12.58 -15.04
CA SER A 307 -3.34 -13.34 -14.57
C SER A 307 -2.26 -12.43 -13.97
N PRO A 308 -1.91 -12.58 -12.67
CA PRO A 308 -0.83 -11.83 -12.03
C PRO A 308 0.52 -12.00 -12.75
N ASP A 309 0.79 -13.18 -13.29
CA ASP A 309 2.03 -13.50 -14.00
C ASP A 309 2.15 -12.77 -15.34
N ARG A 310 1.04 -12.70 -16.10
CA ARG A 310 1.00 -11.93 -17.35
C ARG A 310 1.13 -10.44 -17.08
N MET A 311 0.45 -9.94 -16.05
CA MET A 311 0.57 -8.55 -15.61
C MET A 311 2.00 -8.20 -15.19
N ARG A 312 2.65 -9.06 -14.39
CA ARG A 312 4.07 -8.90 -14.01
C ARG A 312 4.97 -8.83 -15.25
N LYS A 313 4.78 -9.74 -16.20
CA LYS A 313 5.56 -9.75 -17.45
C LYS A 313 5.35 -8.47 -18.25
N LEU A 314 4.12 -7.96 -18.33
CA LEU A 314 3.82 -6.71 -19.01
C LEU A 314 4.52 -5.53 -18.33
N ILE A 315 4.32 -5.34 -17.02
CA ILE A 315 4.85 -4.18 -16.30
C ILE A 315 6.38 -4.17 -16.25
N SER A 316 7.03 -5.34 -16.19
CA SER A 316 8.50 -5.45 -16.25
C SER A 316 9.12 -4.92 -17.55
N GLN A 317 8.31 -4.74 -18.59
CA GLN A 317 8.73 -4.19 -19.88
C GLN A 317 8.38 -2.70 -20.03
N CYS A 318 7.83 -2.09 -18.98
CA CYS A 318 7.39 -0.70 -18.94
C CYS A 318 8.22 0.05 -17.90
N GLU A 319 9.21 0.81 -18.36
CA GLU A 319 10.08 1.58 -17.46
C GLU A 319 9.33 2.73 -16.77
N THR A 320 8.35 3.31 -17.47
CA THR A 320 7.52 4.41 -16.96
C THR A 320 6.04 4.11 -17.06
N ARG A 321 5.25 4.90 -16.33
CA ARG A 321 3.79 4.89 -16.38
C ARG A 321 3.26 5.20 -17.78
N GLU A 322 3.88 6.14 -18.48
CA GLU A 322 3.49 6.55 -19.83
C GLU A 322 3.68 5.37 -20.80
N VAL A 323 4.82 4.69 -20.73
CA VAL A 323 5.10 3.48 -21.53
C VAL A 323 4.08 2.38 -21.23
N PHE A 324 3.69 2.21 -19.97
CA PHE A 324 2.65 1.25 -19.59
C PHE A 324 1.31 1.55 -20.27
N PHE A 325 0.82 2.79 -20.19
CA PHE A 325 -0.48 3.14 -20.79
C PHE A 325 -0.46 3.12 -22.32
N GLU A 326 0.62 3.57 -22.95
CA GLU A 326 0.79 3.44 -24.41
C GLU A 326 0.74 1.98 -24.85
N ARG A 327 1.34 1.09 -24.05
CA ARG A 327 1.36 -0.33 -24.36
C ARG A 327 -0.01 -0.99 -24.20
N ILE A 328 -0.75 -0.63 -23.15
CA ILE A 328 -2.15 -1.05 -22.98
C ILE A 328 -3.01 -0.59 -24.15
N GLN A 329 -2.85 0.66 -24.58
CA GLN A 329 -3.58 1.21 -25.72
C GLN A 329 -3.28 0.41 -27.01
N LYS A 330 -2.01 0.14 -27.32
CA LYS A 330 -1.61 -0.65 -28.49
C LYS A 330 -2.12 -2.10 -28.44
N LEU A 331 -2.12 -2.73 -27.27
CA LEU A 331 -2.66 -4.08 -27.11
C LEU A 331 -4.16 -4.08 -27.36
N TRP A 332 -4.89 -3.11 -26.81
CA TRP A 332 -6.32 -2.98 -27.04
C TRP A 332 -6.67 -2.74 -28.51
N GLU A 333 -5.96 -1.83 -29.19
CA GLU A 333 -6.15 -1.58 -30.63
C GLU A 333 -5.92 -2.82 -31.49
N LYS A 334 -5.00 -3.70 -31.07
CA LYS A 334 -4.69 -4.95 -31.76
C LYS A 334 -5.78 -6.01 -31.56
N GLU A 335 -6.29 -6.18 -30.33
CA GLU A 335 -7.34 -7.15 -30.04
C GLU A 335 -8.70 -6.70 -30.60
N GLY A 336 -8.95 -5.39 -30.68
CA GLY A 336 -10.15 -4.81 -31.30
C GLY A 336 -11.45 -5.08 -30.55
N ILE A 337 -11.39 -5.70 -29.37
CA ILE A 337 -12.52 -6.05 -28.51
C ILE A 337 -12.22 -5.55 -27.09
N GLU A 338 -13.22 -4.94 -26.46
CA GLU A 338 -13.11 -4.56 -25.05
C GLU A 338 -13.06 -5.84 -24.20
N PRO A 339 -12.00 -6.06 -23.39
CA PRO A 339 -11.91 -7.26 -22.58
C PRO A 339 -13.00 -7.27 -21.52
N GLU A 340 -13.48 -8.46 -21.18
CA GLU A 340 -14.48 -8.62 -20.12
C GLU A 340 -13.88 -8.24 -18.76
N VAL A 341 -14.56 -7.32 -18.07
CA VAL A 341 -14.25 -6.95 -16.69
C VAL A 341 -15.24 -7.70 -15.81
N PRO A 342 -14.85 -8.82 -15.17
CA PRO A 342 -15.71 -9.55 -14.27
C PRO A 342 -16.16 -8.64 -13.13
N GLU A 343 -17.44 -8.74 -12.78
CA GLU A 343 -17.97 -8.09 -11.60
C GLU A 343 -17.27 -8.60 -10.35
N TYR A 344 -17.24 -7.77 -9.30
CA TYR A 344 -16.68 -8.18 -8.03
C TYR A 344 -17.54 -9.29 -7.41
N PRO A 345 -16.95 -10.43 -6.97
CA PRO A 345 -17.69 -11.65 -6.66
C PRO A 345 -18.29 -11.66 -5.24
N PHE A 346 -19.04 -10.62 -4.87
CA PHE A 346 -19.61 -10.45 -3.53
C PHE A 346 -20.42 -11.68 -3.09
N GLU A 347 -21.36 -12.13 -3.93
CA GLU A 347 -22.27 -13.22 -3.61
C GLU A 347 -21.54 -14.56 -3.42
N LEU A 348 -20.53 -14.83 -4.24
CA LEU A 348 -19.71 -16.04 -4.15
C LEU A 348 -18.93 -16.10 -2.84
N ILE A 349 -18.34 -14.98 -2.42
CA ILE A 349 -17.62 -14.87 -1.13
C ILE A 349 -18.60 -15.09 0.03
N GLN A 350 -19.78 -14.47 -0.01
CA GLN A 350 -20.81 -14.65 1.02
C GLN A 350 -21.29 -16.10 1.10
N GLU A 351 -21.54 -16.74 -0.04
CA GLU A 351 -22.03 -18.12 -0.10
C GLU A 351 -21.01 -19.10 0.48
N ALA A 352 -19.75 -19.01 0.03
CA ALA A 352 -18.63 -19.80 0.52
C ALA A 352 -18.47 -19.65 2.04
N THR A 353 -18.51 -18.41 2.54
CA THR A 353 -18.39 -18.11 3.97
C THR A 353 -19.56 -18.71 4.76
N ARG A 354 -20.80 -18.52 4.29
CA ARG A 354 -21.99 -19.09 4.95
C ARG A 354 -21.98 -20.62 4.95
N ARG A 355 -21.43 -21.25 3.92
CA ARG A 355 -21.27 -22.71 3.84
C ARG A 355 -20.37 -23.21 4.96
N VAL A 356 -19.16 -22.63 5.10
CA VAL A 356 -18.24 -22.97 6.19
C VAL A 356 -18.89 -22.73 7.55
N LEU A 357 -19.49 -21.56 7.78
CA LEU A 357 -20.13 -21.24 9.06
C LEU A 357 -21.31 -22.17 9.39
N ARG A 358 -22.02 -22.72 8.39
CA ARG A 358 -23.07 -23.72 8.62
C ARG A 358 -22.48 -25.04 9.08
N GLU A 359 -21.40 -25.50 8.44
CA GLU A 359 -20.72 -26.75 8.78
C GLU A 359 -20.03 -26.71 10.15
N GLU A 360 -19.55 -25.53 10.55
CA GLU A 360 -18.99 -25.27 11.88
C GLU A 360 -20.08 -25.04 12.96
N GLY A 361 -21.37 -25.09 12.58
CA GLY A 361 -22.51 -24.96 13.51
C GLY A 361 -22.86 -23.53 13.93
N LEU A 362 -22.30 -22.51 13.27
CA LEU A 362 -22.48 -21.09 13.63
C LEU A 362 -23.79 -20.50 13.08
N LEU A 363 -24.33 -20.99 11.95
CA LEU A 363 -25.55 -20.47 11.30
C LEU A 363 -26.85 -21.27 11.54
N GLY A 364 -26.89 -22.23 12.47
CA GLY A 364 -28.07 -23.05 12.76
C GLY A 364 -27.86 -24.01 13.94
N LEU A 365 -28.93 -24.65 14.45
CA LEU A 365 -28.93 -25.51 15.65
C LEU A 365 -28.19 -26.84 15.38
N GLY A 366 -26.89 -26.94 15.64
CA GLY A 366 -26.22 -28.23 15.49
C GLY A 366 -24.71 -28.26 15.64
N ARG A 367 -24.22 -28.09 16.87
CA ARG A 367 -23.32 -29.08 17.49
C ARG A 367 -23.75 -29.20 18.95
N ARG A 368 -24.39 -30.32 19.28
CA ARG A 368 -24.37 -30.86 20.65
C ARG A 368 -23.11 -31.69 20.78
#